data_AF-A0A956AQX3-F1
#
_entry.id   AF-A0A956AQX3-F1
#
_cell.length_a   1.000
_cell.length_b   1.000
_cell.length_c   1.000
_cell.angle_alpha   90.00
_cell.angle_beta   90.00
_cell.angle_gamma   90.00
#
_symmetry.space_group_name_H-M   'P 1'
#
loop_
_entity.id
_entity.type
_entity.pdbx_description
1 polymer ?
#
loop_
_entity_poly.entity_id
_entity_poly.type
_entity_poly.pdbx_seq_one_letter_code
_entity_poly.pdbx_strand_id
1 'polypeptide(L)'
;MAQLPDKQAVIAALRAELEGRIARAAARAEQARADATHEEARAENDKDTRGLETSYLARGQAQRAEELVEALHRVRLLAPRSYGEDDPIGLGALVCAELEDGEARTFFLLDVAGGTEVTLDPS
;
A
#
# COMPACT_ATOMS: atom_id res chain seq x y z
N MET A 1 -8.46 28.47 -6.71
CA MET A 1 -8.27 27.03 -6.99
C MET A 1 -7.28 26.50 -5.97
N ALA A 2 -7.57 25.38 -5.31
CA ALA A 2 -6.60 24.76 -4.41
C ALA A 2 -5.35 24.39 -5.21
N GLN A 3 -4.18 24.78 -4.73
CA GLN A 3 -2.93 24.47 -5.40
C GLN A 3 -2.64 22.98 -5.22
N LEU A 4 -2.45 22.26 -6.33
CA LEU A 4 -2.07 20.86 -6.28
C LEU A 4 -0.70 20.71 -5.60
N PRO A 5 -0.49 19.63 -4.83
CA PRO A 5 0.80 19.38 -4.20
C PRO A 5 1.88 19.08 -5.24
N ASP A 6 3.14 19.24 -4.83
CA ASP A 6 4.27 18.83 -5.65
C ASP A 6 4.22 17.33 -5.93
N LYS A 7 4.29 16.97 -7.22
CA LYS A 7 4.12 15.58 -7.66
C LYS A 7 5.27 14.69 -7.17
N GLN A 8 6.49 15.22 -7.06
CA GLN A 8 7.62 14.46 -6.53
C GLN A 8 7.45 14.19 -5.03
N ALA A 9 6.94 15.16 -4.28
CA ALA A 9 6.61 14.98 -2.87
C ALA A 9 5.54 13.89 -2.68
N VAL A 10 4.49 13.86 -3.51
CA VAL A 10 3.47 12.79 -3.49
C VAL A 10 4.08 11.43 -3.79
N ILE A 11 4.92 11.33 -4.82
CA ILE A 11 5.59 10.06 -5.18
C ILE A 11 6.51 9.60 -4.05
N ALA A 12 7.25 10.51 -3.41
CA ALA A 12 8.12 10.19 -2.29
C ALA A 12 7.32 9.68 -1.08
N ALA A 13 6.21 10.36 -0.72
CA ALA A 13 5.33 9.93 0.37
C ALA A 13 4.68 8.57 0.08
N LEU A 14 4.26 8.32 -1.17
CA LEU A 14 3.72 7.02 -1.58
C LEU A 14 4.76 5.90 -1.47
N ARG A 15 6.00 6.15 -1.87
CA ARG A 15 7.10 5.18 -1.70
C ARG A 15 7.32 4.86 -0.22
N ALA A 16 7.39 5.88 0.62
CA ALA A 16 7.59 5.72 2.05
C ALA A 16 6.46 4.90 2.71
N GLU A 17 5.20 5.16 2.34
CA GLU A 17 4.07 4.39 2.88
C GLU A 17 4.08 2.93 2.41
N LEU A 18 4.40 2.66 1.14
CA LEU A 18 4.53 1.29 0.64
C LEU A 18 5.68 0.54 1.33
N GLU A 19 6.83 1.18 1.51
CA GLU A 19 7.96 0.63 2.27
C GLU A 19 7.58 0.33 3.72
N GLY A 20 6.85 1.25 4.36
CA GLY A 20 6.30 1.05 5.69
C GLY A 20 5.33 -0.13 5.78
N ARG A 21 4.44 -0.29 4.80
CA ARG A 21 3.52 -1.45 4.72
C ARG A 21 4.27 -2.77 4.59
N ILE A 22 5.29 -2.83 3.75
CA ILE A 22 6.13 -4.02 3.57
C ILE A 22 6.85 -4.37 4.88
N ALA A 23 7.47 -3.39 5.54
CA ALA A 23 8.15 -3.60 6.81
C ALA A 23 7.19 -4.10 7.91
N ARG A 24 5.99 -3.51 8.01
CA ARG A 24 4.94 -3.96 8.95
C ARG A 24 4.48 -5.39 8.66
N ALA A 25 4.34 -5.76 7.38
CA ALA A 25 3.97 -7.12 7.00
C ALA A 25 5.05 -8.15 7.38
N ALA A 26 6.33 -7.83 7.11
CA ALA A 26 7.45 -8.67 7.47
C ALA A 26 7.56 -8.87 9.00
N ALA A 27 7.41 -7.79 9.78
CA ALA A 27 7.44 -7.86 11.24
C ALA A 27 6.31 -8.74 11.80
N ARG A 28 5.10 -8.66 11.24
CA ARG A 28 3.97 -9.52 11.64
C ARG A 28 4.23 -10.99 11.31
N ALA A 29 4.83 -11.28 10.16
CA ALA A 29 5.17 -12.65 9.78
C ALA A 29 6.20 -13.26 10.74
N GLU A 30 7.24 -12.51 11.10
CA GLU A 30 8.25 -12.97 12.05
C GLU A 30 7.68 -13.19 13.45
N GLN A 31 6.81 -12.28 13.93
CA GLN A 31 6.13 -12.43 15.22
C GLN A 31 5.26 -13.70 15.23
N ALA A 32 4.47 -13.94 14.19
CA ALA A 32 3.63 -15.12 14.09
C ALA A 32 4.45 -16.43 14.10
N ARG A 33 5.63 -16.42 13.45
CA ARG A 33 6.57 -17.55 13.46
C ARG A 33 7.14 -17.80 14.85
N ALA A 34 7.52 -16.76 15.58
CA ALA A 34 8.02 -16.86 16.95
C ALA A 34 6.94 -17.40 17.89
N ASP A 35 5.71 -16.91 17.78
CA ASP A 35 4.58 -17.35 18.60
C ASP A 35 4.22 -18.82 18.33
N ALA A 36 4.20 -19.25 17.06
CA ALA A 36 3.96 -20.64 16.69
C ALA A 36 5.03 -21.59 17.28
N THR A 37 6.31 -21.19 17.26
CA THR A 37 7.40 -21.98 17.87
C THR A 37 7.21 -22.12 19.39
N HIS A 38 6.69 -21.07 20.04
CA HIS A 38 6.38 -21.10 21.48
C HIS A 38 5.12 -21.92 21.79
N GLU A 39 4.12 -21.94 20.91
CA GLU A 39 2.88 -22.72 21.06
C GLU A 39 3.10 -24.21 20.77
N GLU A 40 3.87 -24.55 19.74
CA GLU A 40 4.31 -25.93 19.43
C GLU A 40 5.10 -26.54 20.60
N ALA A 41 5.97 -25.75 21.26
CA ALA A 41 6.69 -26.19 22.45
C ALA A 41 5.77 -26.47 23.67
N ARG A 42 4.50 -26.05 23.62
CA ARG A 42 3.50 -26.22 24.70
C ARG A 42 2.35 -27.18 24.34
N ALA A 43 2.13 -27.50 23.07
CA ALA A 43 0.96 -28.25 22.60
C ALA A 43 1.26 -29.74 22.39
N GLU A 44 0.75 -30.60 23.27
CA GLU A 44 0.83 -32.08 23.19
C GLU A 44 -0.36 -32.75 22.44
N ASN A 45 -1.27 -32.02 21.76
CA ASN A 45 -2.43 -32.68 21.13
C ASN A 45 -2.92 -32.02 19.82
N ASP A 46 -3.05 -32.89 18.81
CA ASP A 46 -3.18 -32.64 17.37
C ASP A 46 -4.66 -32.49 16.96
N LYS A 47 -5.04 -31.39 16.29
CA LYS A 47 -6.38 -31.23 15.70
C LYS A 47 -6.34 -30.65 14.28
N ASP A 48 -6.76 -31.50 13.35
CA ASP A 48 -6.56 -31.44 11.90
C ASP A 48 -7.56 -30.56 11.10
N THR A 49 -8.03 -29.45 11.68
CA THR A 49 -8.84 -28.44 10.95
C THR A 49 -8.24 -27.03 11.00
N ARG A 50 -7.36 -26.76 11.96
CA ARG A 50 -6.64 -25.47 12.05
C ARG A 50 -5.62 -25.32 10.93
N GLY A 51 -4.94 -26.40 10.53
CA GLY A 51 -3.88 -26.35 9.50
C GLY A 51 -4.35 -25.84 8.14
N LEU A 52 -5.57 -26.21 7.71
CA LEU A 52 -6.12 -25.79 6.42
C LEU A 52 -6.48 -24.30 6.39
N GLU A 53 -7.22 -23.79 7.38
CA GLU A 53 -7.55 -22.36 7.47
C GLU A 53 -6.31 -21.49 7.62
N THR A 54 -5.33 -21.93 8.43
CA THR A 54 -4.03 -21.27 8.58
C THR A 54 -3.26 -21.22 7.26
N SER A 55 -3.28 -22.29 6.46
CA SER A 55 -2.62 -22.32 5.15
C SER A 55 -3.23 -21.34 4.16
N TYR A 56 -4.57 -21.25 4.09
CA TYR A 56 -5.26 -20.27 3.23
C TYR A 56 -4.94 -18.83 3.64
N LEU A 57 -4.94 -18.53 4.93
CA LEU A 57 -4.58 -17.20 5.45
C LEU A 57 -3.12 -16.86 5.14
N ALA A 58 -2.19 -17.78 5.38
CA ALA A 58 -0.77 -17.58 5.08
C ALA A 58 -0.53 -17.30 3.60
N ARG A 59 -1.17 -18.06 2.70
CA ARG A 59 -1.12 -17.82 1.26
C ARG A 59 -1.65 -16.44 0.88
N GLY A 60 -2.79 -16.04 1.45
CA GLY A 60 -3.35 -14.71 1.20
C GLY A 60 -2.45 -13.57 1.69
N GLN A 61 -1.77 -13.74 2.83
CA GLN A 61 -0.81 -12.77 3.34
C GLN A 61 0.45 -12.69 2.46
N ALA A 62 0.97 -13.83 2.00
CA ALA A 62 2.11 -13.89 1.09
C ALA A 62 1.83 -13.18 -0.23
N GLN A 63 0.67 -13.46 -0.84
CA GLN A 63 0.24 -12.79 -2.06
C GLN A 63 0.17 -11.26 -1.87
N ARG A 64 -0.40 -10.80 -0.75
CA ARG A 64 -0.48 -9.36 -0.45
C ARG A 64 0.88 -8.70 -0.28
N ALA A 65 1.85 -9.41 0.30
CA ALA A 65 3.21 -8.90 0.45
C ALA A 65 3.91 -8.79 -0.92
N GLU A 66 3.71 -9.78 -1.80
CA GLU A 66 4.21 -9.74 -3.19
C GLU A 66 3.60 -8.55 -3.96
N GLU A 67 2.27 -8.35 -3.87
CA GLU A 67 1.56 -7.22 -4.49
C GLU A 67 2.11 -5.87 -4.01
N LEU A 68 2.44 -5.73 -2.72
CA LEU A 68 3.05 -4.52 -2.17
C LEU A 68 4.46 -4.26 -2.73
N VAL A 69 5.28 -5.31 -2.83
CA VAL A 69 6.64 -5.22 -3.39
C VAL A 69 6.58 -4.85 -4.88
N GLU A 70 5.68 -5.46 -5.64
CA GLU A 70 5.46 -5.13 -7.05
C GLU A 70 4.97 -3.69 -7.22
N ALA A 71 3.99 -3.26 -6.41
CA ALA A 71 3.51 -1.88 -6.43
C ALA A 71 4.64 -0.88 -6.14
N LEU A 72 5.47 -1.14 -5.12
CA LEU A 72 6.63 -0.29 -4.82
C LEU A 72 7.62 -0.25 -5.98
N HIS A 73 7.89 -1.39 -6.64
CA HIS A 73 8.75 -1.43 -7.81
C HIS A 73 8.21 -0.56 -8.95
N ARG A 74 6.91 -0.68 -9.27
CA ARG A 74 6.27 0.13 -10.32
C ARG A 74 6.24 1.62 -9.98
N VAL A 75 6.01 1.99 -8.72
CA VAL A 75 6.10 3.39 -8.24
C VAL A 75 7.54 3.93 -8.30
N ARG A 76 8.55 3.09 -8.08
CA ARG A 76 9.97 3.48 -8.22
C ARG A 76 10.35 3.78 -9.66
N LEU A 77 9.76 3.07 -10.62
CA LEU A 77 9.97 3.29 -12.06
C LEU A 77 9.08 4.39 -12.65
N LEU A 78 8.16 4.94 -11.86
CA LEU A 78 7.26 5.98 -12.32
C LEU A 78 8.04 7.23 -12.76
N ALA A 79 7.93 7.58 -14.03
CA ALA A 79 8.40 8.83 -14.59
C ALA A 79 7.18 9.76 -14.76
N PRO A 80 6.92 10.68 -13.81
CA PRO A 80 5.75 11.53 -13.89
C PRO A 80 5.78 12.44 -15.11
N ARG A 81 4.75 12.36 -15.93
CA ARG A 81 4.49 13.31 -17.02
C ARG A 81 3.98 14.64 -16.45
N SER A 82 4.35 15.75 -17.08
CA SER A 82 3.73 17.06 -16.88
C SER A 82 2.40 17.14 -17.62
N TYR A 83 1.38 17.69 -16.97
CA TYR A 83 0.06 17.91 -17.54
C TYR A 83 -0.18 19.41 -17.67
N GLY A 84 -0.62 19.85 -18.86
CA GLY A 84 -1.15 21.20 -19.09
C GLY A 84 -2.65 21.30 -18.83
N GLU A 85 -3.20 22.50 -18.96
CA GLU A 85 -4.64 22.77 -18.75
C GLU A 85 -5.56 22.04 -19.74
N ASP A 86 -5.09 21.84 -20.97
CA ASP A 86 -5.83 21.18 -22.05
C ASP A 86 -5.52 19.67 -22.17
N ASP A 87 -4.60 19.13 -21.36
CA ASP A 87 -4.26 17.72 -21.42
C ASP A 87 -5.39 16.86 -20.81
N PRO A 88 -5.79 15.75 -21.46
CA PRO A 88 -6.74 14.83 -20.87
C PRO A 88 -6.18 14.20 -19.60
N ILE A 89 -7.03 14.02 -18.60
CA ILE A 89 -6.68 13.32 -17.36
C ILE A 89 -6.31 11.86 -17.68
N GLY A 90 -5.20 11.39 -17.12
CA GLY A 90 -4.72 10.01 -17.32
C GLY A 90 -3.77 9.54 -16.21
N LEU A 91 -3.14 8.39 -16.42
CA LEU A 91 -2.19 7.81 -15.46
C LEU A 91 -1.01 8.74 -15.19
N GLY A 92 -0.76 9.04 -13.93
CA GLY A 92 0.24 10.00 -13.47
C GLY A 92 -0.29 11.43 -13.28
N ALA A 93 -1.60 11.66 -13.44
CA ALA A 93 -2.23 12.94 -13.14
C ALA A 93 -2.56 13.08 -11.64
N LEU A 94 -2.35 14.30 -11.12
CA LEU A 94 -2.91 14.73 -9.84
C LEU A 94 -4.20 15.49 -10.13
N VAL A 95 -5.30 15.08 -9.51
CA VAL A 95 -6.64 15.62 -9.76
C VAL A 95 -7.23 16.03 -8.43
N CYS A 96 -7.63 17.30 -8.31
CA CYS A 96 -8.45 17.76 -7.19
C CYS A 96 -9.92 17.70 -7.62
N ALA A 97 -10.76 17.03 -6.84
CA ALA A 97 -12.20 16.96 -7.06
C ALA A 97 -12.94 17.33 -5.77
N GLU A 98 -14.00 18.10 -5.91
CA GLU A 98 -14.98 18.29 -4.84
C GLU A 98 -15.91 17.07 -4.84
N LEU A 99 -16.06 16.44 -3.68
CA LEU A 99 -16.95 15.30 -3.50
C LEU A 99 -18.36 15.78 -3.12
N GLU A 100 -19.31 14.84 -3.11
CA GLU A 100 -20.72 15.14 -2.79
C GLU A 100 -20.93 15.72 -1.39
N ASP A 101 -19.99 15.48 -0.47
CA ASP A 101 -19.97 16.04 0.89
C ASP A 101 -19.44 17.48 0.96
N GLY A 102 -19.03 18.06 -0.18
CA GLY A 102 -18.43 19.39 -0.28
C GLY A 102 -16.94 19.42 0.09
N GLU A 103 -16.32 18.27 0.38
CA GLU A 103 -14.89 18.20 0.66
C GLU A 103 -14.08 18.08 -0.64
N ALA A 104 -13.07 18.93 -0.78
CA ALA A 104 -12.09 18.80 -1.85
C ALA A 104 -11.07 17.71 -1.49
N ARG A 105 -10.89 16.73 -2.36
CA ARG A 105 -9.86 15.69 -2.22
C ARG A 105 -8.94 15.66 -3.44
N THR A 106 -7.67 15.39 -3.18
CA THR A 106 -6.67 15.22 -4.23
C THR A 106 -6.41 13.74 -4.46
N PHE A 107 -6.49 13.31 -5.71
CA PHE A 107 -6.26 11.95 -6.15
C PHE A 107 -5.03 11.89 -7.05
N PHE A 108 -4.18 10.89 -6.84
CA PHE A 108 -3.10 10.57 -7.75
C PHE A 108 -3.46 9.32 -8.55
N LEU A 109 -3.67 9.47 -9.85
CA LEU A 109 -4.18 8.38 -10.69
C LEU A 109 -3.04 7.47 -11.11
N LEU A 110 -3.03 6.25 -10.58
CA LEU A 110 -2.02 5.23 -10.87
C LEU A 110 -2.71 3.91 -11.21
N ASP A 111 -2.00 3.05 -11.94
CA ASP A 111 -2.41 1.68 -12.23
C ASP A 111 -2.00 0.68 -11.12
N VAL A 112 -1.32 1.18 -10.08
CA VAL A 112 -0.92 0.45 -8.86
C VAL A 112 -1.12 1.29 -7.61
N ALA A 113 -1.09 0.61 -6.46
CA ALA A 113 -1.20 1.24 -5.15
C ALA A 113 -2.51 2.04 -4.95
N GLY A 114 -3.57 1.70 -5.69
CA GLY A 114 -4.89 2.30 -5.53
C GLY A 114 -5.41 2.18 -4.10
N GLY A 115 -6.12 3.21 -3.63
CA GLY A 115 -6.62 3.27 -2.25
C GLY A 115 -5.53 3.52 -1.19
N THR A 116 -4.30 3.86 -1.60
CA THR A 116 -3.26 4.29 -0.67
C THR A 116 -3.42 5.76 -0.35
N GLU A 117 -3.69 6.05 0.92
CA GLU A 117 -3.69 7.40 1.46
C GLU A 117 -2.28 7.77 1.90
N VAL A 118 -1.87 9.00 1.57
CA VAL A 118 -0.59 9.57 2.01
C VAL A 118 -0.84 10.96 2.57
N THR A 119 -0.12 11.31 3.63
CA THR A 119 -0.09 12.66 4.18
C THR A 119 1.21 13.32 3.75
N LEU A 120 1.11 14.55 3.26
CA LEU A 120 2.27 15.38 3.00
C LEU A 120 2.49 16.26 4.21
N ASP A 121 3.67 16.18 4.81
CA ASP A 121 4.05 17.14 5.84
C ASP A 121 4.12 18.55 5.23
N PRO A 122 3.64 19.59 5.94
CA PRO A 122 3.80 20.96 5.48
C PRO A 122 5.30 21.29 5.45
N SER A 123 5.82 21.57 4.26
CA SER A 123 7.16 22.10 4.03
C SER A 123 7.28 23.54 4.53
#